data_AF-A0A6G3XNH3-F1
#
_entry.id   AF-A0A6G3XNH3-F1
#
_cell.length_a   1.000
_cell.length_b   1.000
_cell.length_c   1.000
_cell.angle_alpha   90.00
_cell.angle_beta   90.00
_cell.angle_gamma   90.00
#
_symmetry.space_group_name_H-M   'P 1'
#
loop_
_entity.id
_entity.type
_entity.pdbx_description
1 polymer ?
#
loop_
_entity_poly.entity_id
_entity_poly.type
_entity_poly.pdbx_seq_one_letter_code
_entity_poly.pdbx_strand_id
1 'polypeptide(L)' 'WDLCMETFRSLGVTALVELSPGGTLTGLAKRALPGVKTLALKTPDDLDAARALISEHAGA' A
#
# COMPACT_ATOMS: atom_id res chain seq x y z
N TRP A 1 -4.22 -12.70 -7.02
CA TRP A 1 -3.58 -11.61 -6.24
C TRP A 1 -3.40 -12.02 -4.78
N ASP A 2 -4.31 -12.83 -4.24
CA ASP A 2 -4.06 -13.71 -3.10
C ASP A 2 -2.60 -14.19 -2.99
N LEU A 3 -2.03 -14.89 -3.99
CA LEU A 3 -0.62 -15.34 -3.94
C LEU A 3 0.40 -14.20 -3.91
N CYS A 4 0.12 -13.07 -4.57
CA CYS A 4 0.95 -11.87 -4.48
C CYS A 4 0.91 -11.26 -3.06
N MET A 5 -0.27 -11.23 -2.42
CA MET A 5 -0.41 -10.76 -1.04
C MET A 5 0.20 -11.70 -0.03
N GLU A 6 0.13 -13.02 -0.23
CA GLU A 6 0.90 -13.98 0.57
C GLU A 6 2.40 -13.73 0.43
N THR A 7 2.86 -13.40 -0.78
CA THR A 7 4.25 -12.99 -1.00
C THR A 7 4.57 -11.71 -0.23
N PHE A 8 3.73 -10.66 -0.29
CA PHE A 8 3.93 -9.43 0.49
C PHE A 8 3.99 -9.70 2.00
N ARG A 9 3.15 -10.61 2.52
CA ARG A 9 3.19 -11.03 3.91
C ARG A 9 4.52 -11.72 4.24
N SER A 10 4.96 -12.65 3.39
CA SER A 10 6.23 -13.36 3.58
C SER A 10 7.46 -12.44 3.55
N LEU A 11 7.40 -11.38 2.75
CA LEU A 11 8.44 -10.34 2.65
C LEU A 11 8.37 -9.30 3.78
N GLY A 12 7.38 -9.38 4.67
CA GLY A 12 7.22 -8.41 5.76
C GLY A 12 6.87 -7.00 5.27
N VAL A 13 6.17 -6.87 4.15
CA VAL A 13 5.74 -5.55 3.62
C VAL A 13 4.96 -4.79 4.69
N THR A 14 5.39 -3.58 4.99
CA THR A 14 4.79 -2.73 6.04
C THR A 14 3.87 -1.64 5.49
N ALA A 15 3.99 -1.29 4.20
CA ALA A 15 3.13 -0.33 3.52
C ALA A 15 2.93 -0.68 2.03
N LEU A 16 1.78 -0.29 1.47
CA LEU A 16 1.45 -0.40 0.05
C LEU A 16 0.86 0.91 -0.49
N VAL A 17 1.34 1.36 -1.63
CA VAL A 17 0.76 2.47 -2.41
C VAL A 17 0.19 1.90 -3.70
N GLU A 18 -1.12 2.07 -3.92
CA GLU A 18 -1.78 1.75 -5.19
C GLU A 18 -1.82 3.00 -6.07
N LEU A 19 -1.25 2.90 -7.26
CA LEU A 19 -1.19 4.02 -8.21
C LEU A 19 -2.56 4.33 -8.83
N SER A 20 -2.69 5.54 -9.38
CA SER A 20 -3.94 6.04 -9.96
C SER A 20 -4.39 5.23 -11.19
N PRO A 21 -5.70 4.93 -11.32
CA PRO A 21 -6.80 5.24 -10.38
C PRO A 21 -6.90 4.21 -9.23
N GLY A 22 -6.43 4.58 -8.05
CA GLY A 22 -6.37 3.67 -6.90
C GLY A 22 -7.70 3.45 -6.19
N GLY A 23 -7.85 2.30 -5.54
CA GLY A 23 -8.93 1.97 -4.61
C GLY A 23 -9.19 0.47 -4.49
N THR A 24 -9.12 -0.27 -5.60
CA THR A 24 -9.48 -1.69 -5.64
C THR A 24 -8.47 -2.56 -4.91
N LEU A 25 -7.18 -2.43 -5.24
CA LEU A 25 -6.12 -3.22 -4.60
C LEU A 25 -5.91 -2.79 -3.15
N THR A 26 -6.07 -1.51 -2.84
CA THR A 26 -6.10 -0.99 -1.47
C THR A 26 -7.22 -1.63 -0.67
N GLY A 27 -8.41 -1.76 -1.24
CA GLY A 27 -9.54 -2.45 -0.62
C GLY A 27 -9.26 -3.93 -0.35
N LEU A 28 -8.61 -4.63 -1.29
CA LEU A 28 -8.18 -6.02 -1.11
C LEU A 28 -7.10 -6.14 -0.01
N ALA A 29 -6.07 -5.29 -0.06
CA ALA A 29 -4.96 -5.29 0.89
C ALA A 29 -5.44 -5.02 2.33
N LYS A 30 -6.35 -4.08 2.54
CA LYS A 30 -6.94 -3.81 3.86
C LYS A 30 -7.61 -5.03 4.50
N ARG A 31 -8.18 -5.93 3.69
CA ARG A 31 -8.83 -7.16 4.18
C ARG A 31 -7.85 -8.31 4.36
N ALA A 32 -6.89 -8.46 3.45
CA ALA A 32 -5.99 -9.60 3.41
C ALA A 32 -4.68 -9.41 4.22
N LEU A 33 -4.27 -8.16 4.48
CA LEU A 33 -2.99 -7.81 5.08
C LEU A 33 -3.20 -6.89 6.30
N PRO A 34 -3.76 -7.40 7.42
CA PRO A 34 -3.96 -6.61 8.63
C PRO A 34 -2.61 -6.06 9.15
N GLY A 35 -2.60 -4.78 9.52
CA GLY A 35 -1.39 -4.10 10.00
C GLY A 35 -0.54 -3.44 8.91
N VAL A 36 -0.73 -3.78 7.63
CA VAL A 36 -0.05 -3.11 6.51
C VAL A 36 -0.73 -1.77 6.22
N LYS A 37 0.04 -0.67 6.24
CA LYS A 37 -0.49 0.65 5.85
C LYS A 37 -0.81 0.67 4.36
N THR A 38 -1.90 1.30 3.97
CA THR A 38 -2.32 1.34 2.56
C THR A 38 -2.73 2.74 2.15
N LEU A 39 -2.32 3.16 0.96
CA LEU A 39 -2.70 4.43 0.34
C LEU A 39 -3.14 4.19 -1.10
N ALA A 40 -4.33 4.71 -1.45
CA ALA A 40 -4.82 4.74 -2.81
C ALA A 40 -4.58 6.12 -3.41
N LEU A 41 -3.73 6.23 -4.41
CA LEU A 41 -3.45 7.47 -5.11
C LEU A 41 -4.54 7.70 -6.15
N LYS A 42 -5.33 8.75 -6.01
CA LYS A 42 -6.47 9.08 -6.89
C LYS A 42 -6.23 10.37 -7.65
N THR A 43 -5.77 11.40 -6.96
CA THR A 43 -5.50 12.73 -7.52
C THR A 43 -4.07 13.17 -7.18
N PRO A 44 -3.57 14.24 -7.83
CA PRO A 44 -2.29 14.84 -7.44
C PRO A 44 -2.22 15.29 -5.98
N ASP A 45 -3.34 15.60 -5.33
CA ASP A 45 -3.39 16.01 -3.92
C ASP A 45 -2.95 14.87 -2.97
N ASP A 46 -3.01 13.62 -3.43
CA ASP A 46 -2.57 12.45 -2.65
C ASP A 46 -1.04 12.28 -2.64
N LEU A 47 -0.30 13.02 -3.47
CA LEU A 47 1.15 12.82 -3.66
C LEU A 47 1.96 13.10 -2.39
N ASP A 48 1.56 14.10 -1.59
CA ASP A 48 2.27 14.42 -0.35
C ASP A 48 2.10 13.29 0.68
N ALA A 49 0.90 12.72 0.78
CA ALA A 49 0.63 11.57 1.64
C ALA A 49 1.39 10.32 1.16
N ALA A 50 1.49 10.10 -0.15
CA ALA A 50 2.28 9.01 -0.71
C ALA A 50 3.79 9.17 -0.39
N ARG A 51 4.34 10.39 -0.55
CA ARG A 51 5.73 10.70 -0.20
C ARG A 51 6.00 10.46 1.28
N ALA A 52 5.12 10.92 2.17
CA ALA A 52 5.25 10.71 3.60
C ALA A 52 5.27 9.21 3.97
N LEU A 53 4.36 8.42 3.39
CA LEU A 53 4.32 6.98 3.60
C LEU A 53 5.59 6.29 3.09
N ILE A 54 6.11 6.68 1.92
CA ILE A 54 7.35 6.14 1.39
C ILE A 54 8.53 6.50 2.31
N SER A 55 8.65 7.76 2.75
CA SER A 55 9.71 8.19 3.66
C SER A 55 9.71 7.44 4.99
N GLU A 56 8.54 7.08 5.52
CA GLU A 56 8.41 6.29 6.75
C GLU A 56 8.86 4.82 6.57
N HIS A 57 8.70 4.24 5.37
CA HIS A 57 8.82 2.79 5.16
C HIS A 57 9.99 2.35 4.25
N ALA A 58 10.58 3.23 3.44
CA ALA A 58 11.56 2.86 2.41
C ALA A 58 13.01 2.60 2.91
N GLY A 59 13.23 2.58 4.23
CA GLY A 59 14.55 2.33 4.82
C GLY A 59 14.52 1.55 6.14
N ALA A 60 13.40 0.87 6.42
CA ALA A 60 13.20 0.04 7.60
C ALA A 60 13.56 -1.43 7.33
#